data_AF-A0A521FDK1-F1
#
_entry.id   AF-A0A521FDK1-F1
#
_cell.length_a   1.000
_cell.length_b   1.000
_cell.length_c   1.000
_cell.angle_alpha   90.00
_cell.angle_beta   90.00
_cell.angle_gamma   90.00
#
_symmetry.space_group_name_H-M   'P 1'
#
loop_
_entity.id
_entity.type
_entity.pdbx_description
1 polymer ?
#
loop_
_entity_poly.entity_id
_entity_poly.type
_entity_poly.pdbx_seq_one_letter_code
_entity_poly.pdbx_strand_id
1 'polypeptide(L)'
;MSKRKLHNATHPELHPTATARLMNGLGQWGRNHSSDRLRAVRQSASIFLVMILFVLPAPLQAQIQTEYTVAKDGSGDFTSIQAAVDASKSFPPERITIYIKNGVYKEKVKVHSWNTYLTFEGESRDSTIITWDDYFDKIDRGRNSTFHTYTLLVEGNDFRAKNLTIENTAGEVGQAVALHLDADRVSIQNCKLLGNQDTVYLAGEGKRQYFNDCYIEGTTDFIFGGATAWFEDCRIHSKRDSYITAASTHQNQEYGFVFNNCRLTAEENVDKVYLGRPWRDHAKTVFMRCEMGSHVQPTGWHNWDKPEAEETVFYAEYENSGPGYQPMMRVNWSRQLSFEEAQKYTIGNVFDGWMPPMNE
;
A
#
# COMPACT_ATOMS: atom_id res chain seq x y z
N MET A 1 1.18 69.82 -8.21
CA MET A 1 -0.28 69.87 -8.06
C MET A 1 -0.89 70.52 -9.30
N SER A 2 -1.54 69.74 -10.18
CA SER A 2 -2.39 70.27 -11.26
C SER A 2 -3.30 69.15 -11.78
N LYS A 3 -4.61 69.41 -11.78
CA LYS A 3 -5.72 68.61 -12.34
C LYS A 3 -6.13 69.19 -13.70
N ARG A 4 -6.71 68.36 -14.57
CA ARG A 4 -7.75 68.62 -15.62
C ARG A 4 -7.76 67.38 -16.57
N LYS A 5 -8.81 66.90 -17.25
CA LYS A 5 -10.21 67.25 -17.58
C LYS A 5 -10.79 66.01 -18.34
N LEU A 6 -12.09 65.65 -18.33
CA LEU A 6 -13.15 65.91 -19.36
C LEU A 6 -14.38 65.01 -19.01
N HIS A 7 -15.60 65.54 -18.76
CA HIS A 7 -16.76 65.87 -19.65
C HIS A 7 -17.70 64.68 -20.00
N ASN A 8 -18.93 64.63 -19.44
CA ASN A 8 -20.26 65.14 -19.91
C ASN A 8 -20.89 64.23 -21.00
N ALA A 9 -21.99 63.47 -20.80
CA ALA A 9 -23.41 63.77 -20.47
C ALA A 9 -24.23 64.38 -21.64
N THR A 10 -25.26 63.66 -22.13
CA THR A 10 -26.73 64.00 -22.18
C THR A 10 -27.54 63.23 -23.27
N HIS A 11 -28.77 62.81 -22.92
CA HIS A 11 -29.93 62.35 -23.74
C HIS A 11 -30.61 63.52 -24.54
N PRO A 12 -31.84 63.49 -25.14
CA PRO A 12 -32.92 62.47 -25.39
C PRO A 12 -33.64 62.57 -26.79
N GLU A 13 -34.83 61.93 -26.90
CA GLU A 13 -36.03 62.19 -27.77
C GLU A 13 -36.09 61.56 -29.18
N LEU A 14 -37.24 61.33 -29.87
CA LEU A 14 -38.64 60.86 -29.66
C LEU A 14 -39.27 60.80 -31.09
N HIS A 15 -39.97 59.70 -31.44
CA HIS A 15 -41.04 59.39 -32.46
C HIS A 15 -41.40 60.35 -33.65
N PRO A 16 -42.00 59.94 -34.81
CA PRO A 16 -43.25 59.11 -34.90
C PRO A 16 -43.61 58.37 -36.24
N THR A 17 -44.86 57.88 -36.33
CA THR A 17 -45.74 57.57 -37.51
C THR A 17 -45.54 56.26 -38.31
N ALA A 18 -46.52 55.66 -38.99
CA ALA A 18 -47.98 55.54 -38.93
C ALA A 18 -48.42 54.69 -40.15
N THR A 19 -49.39 53.77 -40.02
CA THR A 19 -50.48 53.54 -41.00
C THR A 19 -51.52 52.58 -40.43
N ALA A 20 -52.78 52.96 -40.56
CA ALA A 20 -53.99 52.19 -40.20
C ALA A 20 -54.71 51.70 -41.46
N ARG A 21 -55.59 50.67 -41.35
CA ARG A 21 -56.89 50.60 -42.04
C ARG A 21 -57.74 49.37 -41.66
N LEU A 22 -58.93 49.68 -41.10
CA LEU A 22 -60.30 49.19 -41.45
C LEU A 22 -60.66 47.69 -41.29
N MET A 23 -61.91 47.27 -41.06
CA MET A 23 -63.12 47.72 -40.34
C MET A 23 -64.18 46.60 -40.57
N ASN A 24 -65.04 46.39 -39.57
CA ASN A 24 -66.46 45.94 -39.64
C ASN A 24 -66.85 44.53 -40.14
N GLY A 25 -67.79 43.93 -39.41
CA GLY A 25 -68.63 42.82 -39.89
C GLY A 25 -69.49 42.17 -38.80
N LEU A 26 -70.68 42.72 -38.57
CA LEU A 26 -71.78 42.21 -37.75
C LEU A 26 -72.31 40.83 -38.24
N GLY A 27 -72.91 40.03 -37.36
CA GLY A 27 -73.71 38.87 -37.79
C GLY A 27 -74.20 37.98 -36.66
N GLN A 28 -75.42 38.24 -36.21
CA GLN A 28 -76.15 37.53 -35.17
C GLN A 28 -77.12 36.51 -35.83
N TRP A 29 -77.52 35.47 -35.07
CA TRP A 29 -78.70 34.59 -35.26
C TRP A 29 -78.66 33.41 -36.24
N GLY A 30 -79.21 32.27 -35.77
CA GLY A 30 -79.80 31.24 -36.64
C GLY A 30 -79.58 29.79 -36.20
N ARG A 31 -80.26 29.34 -35.15
CA ARG A 31 -80.52 27.90 -34.91
C ARG A 31 -81.35 27.36 -36.09
N ASN A 32 -80.94 26.27 -36.72
CA ASN A 32 -81.63 24.96 -36.61
C ASN A 32 -81.17 23.91 -37.64
N HIS A 33 -81.05 22.70 -37.10
CA HIS A 33 -81.36 21.40 -37.71
C HIS A 33 -80.26 20.58 -38.41
N SER A 34 -80.25 19.32 -37.95
CA SER A 34 -80.00 18.09 -38.69
C SER A 34 -78.60 17.82 -39.21
N SER A 35 -77.87 17.00 -38.44
CA SER A 35 -77.23 15.73 -38.87
C SER A 35 -76.04 15.50 -37.93
N ASP A 36 -76.20 14.67 -36.91
CA ASP A 36 -75.91 13.24 -36.99
C ASP A 36 -74.66 12.90 -37.82
N ARG A 37 -73.71 12.28 -37.11
CA ARG A 37 -72.50 11.60 -37.60
C ARG A 37 -71.34 12.54 -37.95
N LEU A 38 -70.48 12.77 -36.96
CA LEU A 38 -69.00 12.83 -37.02
C LEU A 38 -68.46 13.57 -35.77
N ARG A 39 -68.75 13.05 -34.58
CA ARG A 39 -68.04 13.39 -33.34
C ARG A 39 -67.34 12.15 -32.81
N ALA A 40 -66.28 11.77 -33.50
CA ALA A 40 -65.21 10.94 -32.95
C ALA A 40 -63.98 11.24 -33.81
N VAL A 41 -62.81 11.35 -33.20
CA VAL A 41 -61.52 11.58 -33.85
C VAL A 41 -61.23 13.04 -34.25
N ARG A 42 -61.04 13.94 -33.27
CA ARG A 42 -60.12 15.11 -33.38
C ARG A 42 -60.04 15.91 -32.08
N GLN A 43 -59.69 15.28 -30.95
CA GLN A 43 -59.29 16.00 -29.73
C GLN A 43 -58.50 15.09 -28.77
N SER A 44 -57.45 14.43 -29.27
CA SER A 44 -56.56 13.64 -28.40
C SER A 44 -55.11 13.55 -28.91
N ALA A 45 -54.75 14.31 -29.95
CA ALA A 45 -53.50 14.11 -30.69
C ALA A 45 -52.45 15.23 -30.48
N SER A 46 -52.56 16.05 -29.43
CA SER A 46 -51.63 17.19 -29.23
C SER A 46 -50.99 17.30 -27.86
N ILE A 47 -51.10 16.28 -26.99
CA ILE A 47 -50.37 16.25 -25.70
C ILE A 47 -49.44 15.04 -25.57
N PHE A 48 -49.54 14.05 -26.46
CA PHE A 48 -48.73 12.82 -26.38
C PHE A 48 -47.45 12.79 -27.23
N LEU A 49 -47.08 13.91 -27.90
CA LEU A 49 -45.93 13.95 -28.81
C LEU A 49 -44.81 14.91 -28.38
N VAL A 50 -44.82 15.41 -27.13
CA VAL A 50 -43.73 16.27 -26.58
C VAL A 50 -43.11 15.71 -25.29
N MET A 51 -43.54 14.52 -24.83
CA MET A 51 -42.95 13.83 -23.67
C MET A 51 -42.09 12.60 -24.05
N ILE A 52 -41.37 12.65 -25.17
CA ILE A 52 -40.43 11.57 -25.56
C ILE A 52 -39.00 12.09 -25.82
N LEU A 53 -38.73 13.38 -25.67
CA LEU A 53 -37.43 13.99 -26.07
C LEU A 53 -36.51 14.48 -24.94
N PHE A 54 -36.74 14.08 -23.69
CA PHE A 54 -35.83 14.41 -22.57
C PHE A 54 -35.57 13.25 -21.60
N VAL A 55 -35.50 12.01 -22.11
CA VAL A 55 -34.71 10.98 -21.39
C VAL A 55 -33.28 11.15 -21.88
N LEU A 56 -32.57 12.13 -21.31
CA LEU A 56 -31.11 12.12 -21.39
C LEU A 56 -30.68 10.77 -20.81
N PRO A 57 -29.92 9.93 -21.53
CA PRO A 57 -29.30 8.80 -20.89
C PRO A 57 -28.46 9.39 -19.76
N ALA A 58 -28.78 9.04 -18.51
CA ALA A 58 -27.86 9.29 -17.41
C ALA A 58 -26.50 8.76 -17.88
N PRO A 59 -25.40 9.53 -17.75
CA PRO A 59 -24.10 9.01 -18.12
C PRO A 59 -23.95 7.69 -17.37
N LEU A 60 -23.83 6.59 -18.11
CA LEU A 60 -23.58 5.28 -17.54
C LEU A 60 -22.25 5.44 -16.82
N GLN A 61 -22.31 5.66 -15.51
CA GLN A 61 -21.13 5.85 -14.71
C GLN A 61 -20.44 4.49 -14.75
N ALA A 62 -19.38 4.37 -15.57
CA ALA A 62 -18.65 3.13 -15.72
C ALA A 62 -18.20 2.70 -14.32
N GLN A 63 -18.82 1.63 -13.81
CA GLN A 63 -18.51 1.11 -12.49
C GLN A 63 -17.06 0.66 -12.54
N ILE A 64 -16.24 1.21 -11.64
CA ILE A 64 -14.82 0.86 -11.57
C ILE A 64 -14.75 -0.61 -11.15
N GLN A 65 -14.00 -1.41 -11.89
CA GLN A 65 -13.74 -2.79 -11.47
C GLN A 65 -12.78 -2.75 -10.28
N THR A 66 -13.28 -3.22 -9.14
CA THR A 66 -12.56 -3.26 -7.86
C THR A 66 -12.08 -4.66 -7.49
N GLU A 67 -12.45 -5.67 -8.26
CA GLU A 67 -12.13 -7.07 -8.00
C GLU A 67 -11.59 -7.69 -9.29
N TYR A 68 -10.40 -8.27 -9.21
CA TYR A 68 -9.76 -9.03 -10.27
C TYR A 68 -9.36 -10.40 -9.75
N THR A 69 -9.63 -11.46 -10.50
CA THR A 69 -9.15 -12.80 -10.20
C THR A 69 -7.97 -13.16 -11.10
N VAL A 70 -6.87 -13.57 -10.50
CA VAL A 70 -5.71 -14.15 -11.19
C VAL A 70 -5.73 -15.66 -11.00
N ALA A 71 -5.68 -16.41 -12.10
CA ALA A 71 -5.60 -17.87 -12.07
C ALA A 71 -4.77 -18.40 -13.25
N LYS A 72 -3.71 -19.18 -12.96
CA LYS A 72 -2.82 -19.72 -14.01
C LYS A 72 -3.51 -20.67 -15.00
N ASP A 73 -4.59 -21.30 -14.58
CA ASP A 73 -5.37 -22.24 -15.41
C ASP A 73 -6.32 -21.54 -16.40
N GLY A 74 -6.37 -20.20 -16.37
CA GLY A 74 -7.25 -19.40 -17.23
C GLY A 74 -8.68 -19.26 -16.71
N SER A 75 -8.97 -19.71 -15.49
CA SER A 75 -10.30 -19.58 -14.87
C SER A 75 -10.58 -18.22 -14.22
N GLY A 76 -9.64 -17.28 -14.28
CA GLY A 76 -9.74 -15.92 -13.76
C GLY A 76 -9.75 -14.86 -14.88
N ASP A 77 -9.79 -13.59 -14.49
CA ASP A 77 -9.70 -12.44 -15.40
C ASP A 77 -8.30 -12.33 -16.04
N PHE A 78 -7.26 -12.73 -15.29
CA PHE A 78 -5.87 -12.73 -15.73
C PHE A 78 -5.16 -14.04 -15.39
N THR A 79 -4.08 -14.34 -16.12
CA THR A 79 -3.17 -15.46 -15.83
C THR A 79 -1.86 -15.02 -15.17
N SER A 80 -1.64 -13.71 -15.04
CA SER A 80 -0.46 -13.06 -14.44
C SER A 80 -0.90 -11.98 -13.46
N ILE A 81 -0.18 -11.85 -12.34
CA ILE A 81 -0.44 -10.83 -11.33
C ILE A 81 -0.05 -9.45 -11.88
N GLN A 82 1.08 -9.34 -12.59
CA GLN A 82 1.49 -8.06 -13.19
C GLN A 82 0.43 -7.54 -14.17
N ALA A 83 -0.17 -8.41 -14.99
CA ALA A 83 -1.23 -8.00 -15.90
C ALA A 83 -2.47 -7.43 -15.16
N ALA A 84 -2.82 -8.01 -14.01
CA ALA A 84 -3.90 -7.48 -13.16
C ALA A 84 -3.53 -6.13 -12.50
N VAL A 85 -2.27 -5.96 -12.10
CA VAL A 85 -1.75 -4.67 -11.60
C VAL A 85 -1.82 -3.59 -12.69
N ASP A 86 -1.38 -3.91 -13.90
CA ASP A 86 -1.35 -2.99 -15.04
C ASP A 86 -2.76 -2.59 -15.50
N ALA A 87 -3.73 -3.50 -15.36
CA ALA A 87 -5.14 -3.25 -15.66
C ALA A 87 -5.87 -2.46 -14.55
N SER A 88 -5.34 -2.47 -13.32
CA SER A 88 -5.96 -1.79 -12.20
C SER A 88 -5.95 -0.28 -12.41
N LYS A 89 -7.06 0.38 -12.05
CA LYS A 89 -7.21 1.83 -12.19
C LYS A 89 -6.12 2.57 -11.39
N SER A 90 -5.42 3.48 -12.04
CA SER A 90 -4.52 4.42 -11.38
C SER A 90 -5.29 5.40 -10.49
N PHE A 91 -4.74 5.70 -9.31
CA PHE A 91 -5.33 6.56 -8.28
C PHE A 91 -6.80 6.20 -8.01
N PRO A 92 -7.09 4.94 -7.65
CA PRO A 92 -8.46 4.49 -7.51
C PRO A 92 -9.12 5.22 -6.32
N PRO A 93 -10.39 5.62 -6.45
CA PRO A 93 -11.11 6.30 -5.38
C PRO A 93 -11.48 5.34 -4.22
N GLU A 94 -11.35 4.04 -4.45
CA GLU A 94 -11.65 2.96 -3.51
C GLU A 94 -10.65 1.81 -3.68
N ARG A 95 -10.64 0.88 -2.72
CA ARG A 95 -9.71 -0.25 -2.70
C ARG A 95 -10.00 -1.21 -3.85
N ILE A 96 -8.93 -1.67 -4.52
CA ILE A 96 -8.99 -2.69 -5.56
C ILE A 96 -8.33 -3.96 -5.02
N THR A 97 -9.03 -5.09 -5.06
CA THR A 97 -8.52 -6.39 -4.66
C THR A 97 -8.19 -7.21 -5.89
N ILE A 98 -6.98 -7.76 -5.90
CA ILE A 98 -6.53 -8.80 -6.81
C ILE A 98 -6.50 -10.10 -6.02
N TYR A 99 -7.51 -10.94 -6.24
CA TYR A 99 -7.60 -12.27 -5.68
C TYR A 99 -6.76 -13.25 -6.51
N ILE A 100 -5.80 -13.93 -5.90
CA ILE A 100 -4.80 -14.74 -6.59
C ILE A 100 -4.99 -16.20 -6.19
N LYS A 101 -5.52 -17.00 -7.12
CA LYS A 101 -5.71 -18.44 -6.91
C LYS A 101 -4.40 -19.17 -6.69
N ASN A 102 -4.50 -20.34 -6.08
CA ASN A 102 -3.37 -21.24 -5.85
C ASN A 102 -2.56 -21.48 -7.13
N GLY A 103 -1.24 -21.45 -7.00
CA GLY A 103 -0.29 -21.61 -8.08
C GLY A 103 1.05 -20.97 -7.77
N VAL A 104 2.08 -21.39 -8.52
CA VAL A 104 3.40 -20.77 -8.50
C VAL A 104 3.51 -19.77 -9.64
N TYR A 105 3.50 -18.50 -9.33
CA TYR A 105 3.61 -17.37 -10.24
C TYR A 105 5.08 -16.93 -10.33
N LYS A 106 5.81 -17.49 -11.32
CA LYS A 106 7.19 -17.11 -11.59
C LYS A 106 7.23 -15.83 -12.42
N GLU A 107 7.15 -14.69 -11.73
CA GLU A 107 7.10 -13.37 -12.33
C GLU A 107 7.66 -12.33 -11.37
N LYS A 108 8.26 -11.29 -11.95
CA LYS A 108 8.74 -10.13 -11.21
C LYS A 108 7.65 -9.07 -11.21
N VAL A 109 7.08 -8.79 -10.04
CA VAL A 109 5.88 -7.95 -9.90
C VAL A 109 6.27 -6.57 -9.36
N LYS A 110 5.68 -5.53 -9.94
CA LYS A 110 5.80 -4.15 -9.48
C LYS A 110 4.41 -3.52 -9.35
N VAL A 111 4.03 -3.17 -8.11
CA VAL A 111 2.90 -2.30 -7.81
C VAL A 111 3.39 -0.86 -7.92
N HIS A 112 2.96 -0.14 -8.95
CA HIS A 112 3.44 1.20 -9.22
C HIS A 112 2.91 2.21 -8.20
N SER A 113 3.58 3.37 -8.10
CA SER A 113 3.20 4.44 -7.18
C SER A 113 1.80 5.01 -7.41
N TRP A 114 1.24 4.85 -8.61
CA TRP A 114 -0.13 5.23 -8.92
C TRP A 114 -1.17 4.13 -8.65
N ASN A 115 -0.76 2.91 -8.29
CA ASN A 115 -1.66 1.83 -7.88
C ASN A 115 -1.87 1.87 -6.35
N THR A 116 -2.36 3.00 -5.82
CA THR A 116 -2.69 3.13 -4.38
C THR A 116 -3.91 2.29 -4.01
N TYR A 117 -4.06 1.92 -2.73
CA TYR A 117 -5.19 1.12 -2.22
C TYR A 117 -5.37 -0.24 -2.93
N LEU A 118 -4.28 -0.86 -3.39
CA LEU A 118 -4.32 -2.20 -3.96
C LEU A 118 -4.21 -3.26 -2.85
N THR A 119 -4.96 -4.35 -2.97
CA THR A 119 -4.84 -5.53 -2.11
C THR A 119 -4.46 -6.73 -2.97
N PHE A 120 -3.43 -7.46 -2.58
CA PHE A 120 -3.21 -8.84 -3.03
C PHE A 120 -3.79 -9.80 -2.00
N GLU A 121 -4.75 -10.62 -2.40
CA GLU A 121 -5.34 -11.64 -1.54
C GLU A 121 -5.11 -13.01 -2.17
N GLY A 122 -4.20 -13.79 -1.59
CA GLY A 122 -4.02 -15.17 -2.04
C GLY A 122 -5.14 -16.09 -1.56
N GLU A 123 -5.44 -17.09 -2.36
CA GLU A 123 -6.32 -18.20 -1.97
C GLU A 123 -5.74 -19.00 -0.79
N SER A 124 -4.42 -19.10 -0.69
CA SER A 124 -3.75 -19.76 0.44
C SER A 124 -2.33 -19.25 0.64
N ARG A 125 -1.96 -19.04 1.92
CA ARG A 125 -0.59 -18.69 2.31
C ARG A 125 0.44 -19.65 1.72
N ASP A 126 0.14 -20.94 1.73
CA ASP A 126 1.11 -22.00 1.41
C ASP A 126 1.07 -22.43 -0.07
N SER A 127 0.10 -21.97 -0.85
CA SER A 127 -0.11 -22.45 -2.23
C SER A 127 -0.29 -21.35 -3.27
N THR A 128 -0.51 -20.10 -2.85
CA THR A 128 -0.38 -18.92 -3.72
C THR A 128 1.03 -18.35 -3.55
N ILE A 129 1.93 -18.62 -4.50
CA ILE A 129 3.36 -18.30 -4.39
C ILE A 129 3.79 -17.36 -5.52
N ILE A 130 4.32 -16.20 -5.18
CA ILE A 130 4.99 -15.28 -6.11
C ILE A 130 6.50 -15.53 -5.97
N THR A 131 7.16 -15.89 -7.08
CA THR A 131 8.57 -16.34 -7.05
C THR A 131 9.40 -15.69 -8.15
N TRP A 132 10.63 -15.32 -7.81
CA TRP A 132 11.66 -14.88 -8.75
C TRP A 132 13.05 -15.29 -8.26
N ASP A 133 14.10 -14.99 -9.04
CA ASP A 133 15.47 -15.47 -8.80
C ASP A 133 16.54 -14.46 -9.26
N ASP A 134 16.26 -13.16 -9.15
CA ASP A 134 17.28 -12.13 -9.36
C ASP A 134 18.15 -11.97 -8.10
N TYR A 135 19.44 -11.73 -8.32
CA TYR A 135 20.43 -11.46 -7.28
C TYR A 135 21.45 -10.42 -7.76
N PHE A 136 22.23 -9.88 -6.83
CA PHE A 136 23.13 -8.74 -7.06
C PHE A 136 23.97 -8.87 -8.34
N ASP A 137 24.76 -9.95 -8.46
CA ASP A 137 25.67 -10.16 -9.58
C ASP A 137 24.92 -10.46 -10.91
N LYS A 138 23.70 -11.01 -10.86
CA LYS A 138 22.87 -11.20 -12.06
C LYS A 138 22.28 -9.89 -12.58
N ILE A 139 22.01 -8.93 -11.69
CA ILE A 139 21.54 -7.60 -12.07
C ILE A 139 22.68 -6.79 -12.70
N ASP A 140 23.89 -6.85 -12.14
CA ASP A 140 25.11 -6.21 -12.64
C ASP A 140 24.94 -4.72 -13.04
N ARG A 141 24.32 -3.94 -12.14
CA ARG A 141 24.14 -2.48 -12.28
C ARG A 141 25.03 -1.68 -11.33
N GLY A 142 26.14 -2.28 -10.90
CA GLY A 142 27.06 -1.71 -9.91
C GLY A 142 26.48 -1.70 -8.50
N ARG A 143 26.82 -0.67 -7.71
CA ARG A 143 26.50 -0.60 -6.26
C ARG A 143 25.01 -0.62 -5.91
N ASN A 144 24.14 -0.39 -6.89
CA ASN A 144 22.68 -0.32 -6.69
C ASN A 144 21.96 -1.62 -7.12
N SER A 145 22.71 -2.69 -7.43
CA SER A 145 22.12 -3.91 -7.98
C SER A 145 21.08 -4.54 -7.05
N THR A 146 21.32 -4.56 -5.73
CA THR A 146 20.37 -5.07 -4.71
C THR A 146 18.95 -4.56 -4.93
N PHE A 147 18.79 -3.26 -5.19
CA PHE A 147 17.47 -2.60 -5.28
C PHE A 147 16.64 -3.06 -6.47
N HIS A 148 17.26 -3.75 -7.43
CA HIS A 148 16.58 -4.34 -8.58
C HIS A 148 16.40 -5.85 -8.45
N THR A 149 16.77 -6.50 -7.35
CA THR A 149 16.69 -7.98 -7.20
C THR A 149 15.33 -8.50 -6.76
N TYR A 150 14.40 -7.60 -6.41
CA TYR A 150 13.09 -7.94 -5.84
C TYR A 150 12.29 -8.97 -6.67
N THR A 151 11.57 -9.85 -5.98
CA THR A 151 10.44 -10.60 -6.55
C THR A 151 9.21 -9.70 -6.66
N LEU A 152 8.85 -9.01 -5.57
CA LEU A 152 7.77 -8.02 -5.50
C LEU A 152 8.30 -6.65 -5.04
N LEU A 153 8.05 -5.61 -5.83
CA LEU A 153 8.25 -4.20 -5.46
C LEU A 153 6.89 -3.52 -5.29
N VAL A 154 6.70 -2.84 -4.16
CA VAL A 154 5.50 -2.03 -3.88
C VAL A 154 5.87 -0.56 -3.69
N GLU A 155 5.40 0.29 -4.58
CA GLU A 155 5.54 1.75 -4.49
C GLU A 155 4.19 2.46 -4.23
N GLY A 156 3.06 1.75 -4.36
CA GLY A 156 1.71 2.27 -4.14
C GLY A 156 1.33 2.30 -2.66
N ASN A 157 0.98 3.47 -2.13
CA ASN A 157 0.54 3.63 -0.74
C ASN A 157 -0.76 2.88 -0.43
N ASP A 158 -0.99 2.57 0.85
CA ASP A 158 -2.16 1.85 1.34
C ASP A 158 -2.31 0.42 0.79
N PHE A 159 -1.19 -0.14 0.31
CA PHE A 159 -1.09 -1.51 -0.19
C PHE A 159 -1.35 -2.53 0.93
N ARG A 160 -2.04 -3.61 0.58
CA ARG A 160 -2.25 -4.76 1.46
C ARG A 160 -1.85 -6.05 0.76
N ALA A 161 -1.25 -6.98 1.48
CA ALA A 161 -1.11 -8.36 1.03
C ALA A 161 -1.53 -9.32 2.14
N LYS A 162 -2.34 -10.33 1.79
CA LYS A 162 -2.69 -11.39 2.72
C LYS A 162 -2.75 -12.78 2.09
N ASN A 163 -2.50 -13.79 2.91
CA ASN A 163 -2.67 -15.21 2.55
C ASN A 163 -1.87 -15.65 1.32
N LEU A 164 -0.60 -15.26 1.21
CA LEU A 164 0.29 -15.67 0.11
C LEU A 164 1.75 -15.81 0.54
N THR A 165 2.56 -16.42 -0.32
CA THR A 165 4.02 -16.50 -0.19
C THR A 165 4.68 -15.60 -1.22
N ILE A 166 5.70 -14.84 -0.81
CA ILE A 166 6.61 -14.12 -1.70
C ILE A 166 8.01 -14.66 -1.44
N GLU A 167 8.69 -15.14 -2.47
CA GLU A 167 10.00 -15.75 -2.33
C GLU A 167 11.01 -15.26 -3.37
N ASN A 168 12.28 -15.20 -2.97
CA ASN A 168 13.40 -15.13 -3.89
C ASN A 168 14.22 -16.43 -3.78
N THR A 169 14.30 -17.15 -4.90
CA THR A 169 14.89 -18.50 -4.98
C THR A 169 16.33 -18.52 -5.50
N ALA A 170 16.99 -17.36 -5.56
CA ALA A 170 18.37 -17.26 -6.07
C ALA A 170 19.40 -18.09 -5.27
N GLY A 171 19.10 -18.45 -4.02
CA GLY A 171 20.01 -19.19 -3.14
C GLY A 171 20.98 -18.26 -2.39
N GLU A 172 22.07 -18.82 -1.88
CA GLU A 172 23.11 -18.07 -1.13
C GLU A 172 24.16 -17.48 -2.08
N VAL A 173 23.70 -16.57 -2.95
CA VAL A 173 24.50 -15.95 -4.03
C VAL A 173 24.73 -14.45 -3.82
N GLY A 174 24.64 -14.00 -2.57
CA GLY A 174 24.63 -12.57 -2.22
C GLY A 174 23.20 -12.03 -2.10
N GLN A 175 23.05 -10.70 -2.25
CA GLN A 175 21.79 -10.00 -2.01
C GLN A 175 20.71 -10.40 -3.03
N ALA A 176 19.56 -10.82 -2.53
CA ALA A 176 18.43 -11.27 -3.35
C ALA A 176 17.10 -11.01 -2.63
N VAL A 177 16.44 -9.92 -3.00
CA VAL A 177 15.25 -9.42 -2.30
C VAL A 177 14.00 -10.23 -2.73
N ALA A 178 13.21 -10.69 -1.76
CA ALA A 178 11.88 -11.24 -2.01
C ALA A 178 10.84 -10.11 -2.06
N LEU A 179 10.80 -9.28 -1.01
CA LEU A 179 9.85 -8.17 -0.91
C LEU A 179 10.58 -6.83 -0.73
N HIS A 180 10.32 -5.88 -1.62
CA HIS A 180 10.76 -4.49 -1.52
C HIS A 180 9.54 -3.58 -1.32
N LEU A 181 9.43 -2.97 -0.14
CA LEU A 181 8.41 -1.98 0.17
C LEU A 181 8.99 -0.57 0.13
N ASP A 182 8.55 0.23 -0.83
CA ASP A 182 8.83 1.67 -0.91
C ASP A 182 7.50 2.45 -0.92
N ALA A 183 6.60 2.11 0.00
CA ALA A 183 5.26 2.67 0.14
C ALA A 183 4.89 2.92 1.62
N ASP A 184 4.02 3.90 1.86
CA ASP A 184 3.48 4.23 3.18
C ASP A 184 2.14 3.52 3.44
N ARG A 185 1.86 3.23 4.71
CA ARG A 185 0.65 2.53 5.20
C ARG A 185 0.46 1.15 4.57
N VAL A 186 1.54 0.39 4.47
CA VAL A 186 1.52 -0.97 3.94
C VAL A 186 1.15 -1.98 5.03
N SER A 187 0.28 -2.94 4.74
CA SER A 187 -0.08 -4.04 5.65
C SER A 187 0.16 -5.40 5.01
N ILE A 188 0.97 -6.25 5.64
CA ILE A 188 1.27 -7.62 5.20
C ILE A 188 0.81 -8.59 6.27
N GLN A 189 -0.09 -9.53 5.94
CA GLN A 189 -0.80 -10.33 6.94
C GLN A 189 -0.87 -11.80 6.56
N ASN A 190 -0.54 -12.70 7.49
CA ASN A 190 -0.58 -14.14 7.23
C ASN A 190 0.17 -14.53 5.94
N CYS A 191 1.36 -13.97 5.76
CA CYS A 191 2.21 -14.20 4.58
C CYS A 191 3.50 -14.93 4.94
N LYS A 192 4.08 -15.59 3.95
CA LYS A 192 5.46 -16.10 4.02
C LYS A 192 6.38 -15.24 3.16
N LEU A 193 7.49 -14.78 3.73
CA LEU A 193 8.53 -14.02 3.05
C LEU A 193 9.82 -14.84 3.09
N LEU A 194 10.19 -15.44 1.96
CA LEU A 194 11.23 -16.47 1.91
C LEU A 194 12.43 -16.00 1.09
N GLY A 195 13.63 -16.20 1.62
CA GLY A 195 14.87 -15.80 0.95
C GLY A 195 16.12 -16.23 1.71
N ASN A 196 17.23 -15.55 1.41
CA ASN A 196 18.50 -15.72 2.10
C ASN A 196 19.02 -14.35 2.55
N GLN A 197 20.03 -13.79 1.88
CA GLN A 197 20.52 -12.45 2.18
C GLN A 197 19.57 -11.39 1.61
N ASP A 198 19.24 -10.39 2.42
CA ASP A 198 18.39 -9.24 2.05
C ASP A 198 16.93 -9.61 1.69
N THR A 199 16.31 -10.62 2.34
CA THR A 199 14.94 -11.09 2.00
C THR A 199 13.88 -9.99 1.93
N VAL A 200 13.82 -9.10 2.93
CA VAL A 200 12.79 -8.05 3.05
C VAL A 200 13.45 -6.68 3.14
N TYR A 201 13.25 -5.86 2.11
CA TYR A 201 13.72 -4.48 2.06
C TYR A 201 12.61 -3.49 2.40
N LEU A 202 12.76 -2.83 3.55
CA LEU A 202 11.84 -1.84 4.10
C LEU A 202 12.34 -0.42 3.82
N ALA A 203 12.02 0.10 2.64
CA ALA A 203 12.51 1.38 2.15
C ALA A 203 11.61 2.57 2.53
N GLY A 204 12.22 3.75 2.48
CA GLY A 204 11.55 5.05 2.61
C GLY A 204 11.54 5.61 4.02
N GLU A 205 12.20 6.75 4.20
CA GLU A 205 12.12 7.55 5.43
C GLU A 205 10.66 7.95 5.69
N GLY A 206 10.20 7.80 6.94
CA GLY A 206 8.82 8.13 7.33
C GLY A 206 7.74 7.17 6.82
N LYS A 207 8.06 6.18 5.98
CA LYS A 207 7.07 5.21 5.49
C LYS A 207 6.77 4.17 6.56
N ARG A 208 5.47 3.88 6.75
CA ARG A 208 4.96 2.99 7.79
C ARG A 208 4.53 1.64 7.21
N GLN A 209 5.06 0.56 7.78
CA GLN A 209 4.91 -0.79 7.23
C GLN A 209 4.59 -1.77 8.35
N TYR A 210 3.42 -2.40 8.29
CA TYR A 210 2.89 -3.31 9.31
C TYR A 210 2.93 -4.75 8.82
N PHE A 211 3.42 -5.66 9.65
CA PHE A 211 3.47 -7.09 9.42
C PHE A 211 2.76 -7.81 10.57
N ASN A 212 1.86 -8.72 10.26
CA ASN A 212 1.14 -9.51 11.27
C ASN A 212 1.03 -10.99 10.88
N ASP A 213 1.26 -11.88 11.84
CA ASP A 213 1.21 -13.33 11.64
C ASP A 213 2.02 -13.80 10.42
N CYS A 214 3.15 -13.13 10.17
CA CYS A 214 4.01 -13.44 9.04
C CYS A 214 5.11 -14.41 9.45
N TYR A 215 5.48 -15.28 8.53
CA TYR A 215 6.71 -16.07 8.63
C TYR A 215 7.76 -15.45 7.71
N ILE A 216 8.91 -15.08 8.27
CA ILE A 216 9.99 -14.41 7.54
C ILE A 216 11.27 -15.20 7.78
N GLU A 217 11.93 -15.63 6.71
CA GLU A 217 13.20 -16.36 6.80
C GLU A 217 14.33 -15.72 5.99
N GLY A 218 15.55 -15.95 6.43
CA GLY A 218 16.74 -15.55 5.69
C GLY A 218 18.04 -15.86 6.42
N THR A 219 19.13 -15.37 5.87
CA THR A 219 20.49 -15.55 6.40
C THR A 219 21.03 -14.22 6.92
N THR A 220 21.58 -13.39 6.05
CA THR A 220 22.24 -12.13 6.40
C THR A 220 21.35 -10.94 6.12
N ASP A 221 21.19 -10.05 7.11
CA ASP A 221 20.50 -8.77 6.97
C ASP A 221 19.09 -8.92 6.37
N PHE A 222 18.43 -10.04 6.67
CA PHE A 222 17.26 -10.45 5.89
C PHE A 222 16.02 -9.58 6.14
N ILE A 223 16.07 -8.69 7.14
CA ILE A 223 15.14 -7.56 7.30
C ILE A 223 15.98 -6.27 7.38
N PHE A 224 15.97 -5.44 6.34
CA PHE A 224 16.83 -4.27 6.26
C PHE A 224 16.13 -3.04 5.69
N GLY A 225 16.73 -1.87 5.89
CA GLY A 225 16.23 -0.60 5.35
C GLY A 225 15.89 0.45 6.41
N GLY A 226 15.24 1.52 5.98
CA GLY A 226 15.08 2.76 6.75
C GLY A 226 13.64 3.13 7.14
N ALA A 227 12.65 2.31 6.77
CA ALA A 227 11.25 2.55 7.12
C ALA A 227 10.98 2.45 8.62
N THR A 228 9.81 2.95 9.03
CA THR A 228 9.23 2.63 10.34
C THR A 228 8.37 1.39 10.19
N ALA A 229 8.75 0.29 10.84
CA ALA A 229 8.08 -1.00 10.66
C ALA A 229 7.71 -1.65 11.99
N TRP A 230 6.53 -2.25 12.02
CA TRP A 230 6.03 -3.00 13.17
C TRP A 230 5.72 -4.43 12.74
N PHE A 231 6.29 -5.39 13.46
CA PHE A 231 6.06 -6.82 13.30
C PHE A 231 5.31 -7.31 14.54
N GLU A 232 4.08 -7.78 14.35
CA GLU A 232 3.23 -8.33 15.40
C GLU A 232 3.05 -9.83 15.18
N ASP A 233 3.22 -10.64 16.22
CA ASP A 233 2.96 -12.09 16.16
C ASP A 233 3.71 -12.85 15.04
N CYS A 234 4.84 -12.31 14.58
CA CYS A 234 5.58 -12.89 13.47
C CYS A 234 6.53 -13.99 13.94
N ARG A 235 6.77 -14.98 13.08
CA ARG A 235 7.88 -15.93 13.23
C ARG A 235 9.06 -15.48 12.38
N ILE A 236 10.17 -15.21 13.03
CA ILE A 236 11.42 -14.76 12.42
C ILE A 236 12.38 -15.96 12.44
N HIS A 237 12.78 -16.46 11.27
CA HIS A 237 13.50 -17.73 11.13
C HIS A 237 14.88 -17.56 10.50
N SER A 238 15.92 -17.82 11.29
CA SER A 238 17.32 -17.67 10.86
C SER A 238 17.84 -18.97 10.26
N LYS A 239 18.31 -18.91 9.02
CA LYS A 239 18.82 -20.08 8.28
C LYS A 239 20.33 -20.27 8.43
N ARG A 240 21.03 -19.28 8.98
CA ARG A 240 22.49 -19.27 9.14
C ARG A 240 22.91 -18.39 10.31
N ASP A 241 24.08 -18.68 10.86
CA ASP A 241 24.81 -17.77 11.75
C ASP A 241 25.10 -16.45 11.05
N SER A 242 24.31 -15.42 11.37
CA SER A 242 24.40 -14.09 10.78
C SER A 242 23.54 -13.08 11.55
N TYR A 243 22.90 -12.13 10.88
CA TYR A 243 22.17 -11.01 11.45
C TYR A 243 20.71 -11.00 10.98
N ILE A 244 19.78 -10.84 11.91
CA ILE A 244 18.35 -10.71 11.58
C ILE A 244 18.09 -9.37 10.90
N THR A 245 18.50 -8.26 11.53
CA THR A 245 18.23 -6.92 11.01
C THR A 245 19.47 -6.15 10.57
N ALA A 246 19.28 -5.32 9.54
CA ALA A 246 20.21 -4.26 9.17
C ALA A 246 19.48 -2.93 8.95
N ALA A 247 19.10 -2.28 10.05
CA ALA A 247 18.37 -1.02 9.99
C ALA A 247 19.27 0.14 9.54
N SER A 248 18.68 1.06 8.77
CA SER A 248 19.26 2.31 8.30
C SER A 248 18.35 3.50 8.62
N THR A 249 17.69 3.45 9.78
CA THR A 249 16.79 4.49 10.27
C THR A 249 17.47 5.86 10.20
N HIS A 250 16.77 6.86 9.65
CA HIS A 250 17.29 8.21 9.57
C HIS A 250 17.33 8.87 10.95
N GLN A 251 18.28 9.78 11.19
CA GLN A 251 18.50 10.41 12.50
C GLN A 251 17.25 11.16 13.03
N ASN A 252 16.41 11.67 12.13
CA ASN A 252 15.21 12.44 12.47
C ASN A 252 13.97 11.56 12.69
N GLN A 253 14.05 10.26 12.40
CA GLN A 253 12.93 9.34 12.57
C GLN A 253 12.91 8.85 14.03
N GLU A 254 11.80 9.01 14.74
CA GLU A 254 11.72 8.61 16.16
C GLU A 254 11.85 7.09 16.34
N TYR A 255 11.13 6.32 15.51
CA TYR A 255 11.05 4.86 15.54
C TYR A 255 11.67 4.24 14.29
N GLY A 256 12.24 3.03 14.43
CA GLY A 256 12.72 2.22 13.32
C GLY A 256 11.92 0.93 13.22
N PHE A 257 12.59 -0.21 13.42
CA PHE A 257 11.92 -1.51 13.45
C PHE A 257 11.48 -1.85 14.87
N VAL A 258 10.25 -2.33 15.00
CA VAL A 258 9.69 -2.81 16.27
C VAL A 258 9.14 -4.21 16.05
N PHE A 259 9.68 -5.18 16.77
CA PHE A 259 9.19 -6.54 16.81
C PHE A 259 8.45 -6.72 18.13
N ASN A 260 7.17 -7.02 18.06
CA ASN A 260 6.32 -7.24 19.21
C ASN A 260 5.70 -8.64 19.16
N ASN A 261 5.75 -9.35 20.28
CA ASN A 261 5.20 -10.71 20.42
C ASN A 261 5.68 -11.71 19.35
N CYS A 262 6.88 -11.50 18.82
CA CYS A 262 7.44 -12.35 17.76
C CYS A 262 8.17 -13.57 18.35
N ARG A 263 8.29 -14.63 17.55
CA ARG A 263 9.09 -15.81 17.89
C ARG A 263 10.33 -15.87 17.00
N LEU A 264 11.51 -15.79 17.60
CA LEU A 264 12.79 -15.95 16.91
C LEU A 264 13.18 -17.43 16.96
N THR A 265 13.34 -18.02 15.78
CA THR A 265 13.66 -19.43 15.58
C THR A 265 14.84 -19.56 14.62
N ALA A 266 15.44 -20.74 14.53
CA ALA A 266 16.55 -20.99 13.63
C ALA A 266 16.53 -22.43 13.11
N GLU A 267 17.23 -22.63 11.99
CA GLU A 267 17.55 -23.95 11.45
C GLU A 267 18.42 -24.77 12.43
N GLU A 268 18.50 -26.08 12.19
CA GLU A 268 19.39 -26.94 12.96
C GLU A 268 20.86 -26.53 12.77
N ASN A 269 21.64 -26.50 13.86
CA ASN A 269 23.05 -26.10 13.90
C ASN A 269 23.34 -24.60 13.68
N VAL A 270 22.31 -23.75 13.65
CA VAL A 270 22.47 -22.30 13.72
C VAL A 270 22.46 -21.89 15.18
N ASP A 271 23.58 -21.35 15.67
CA ASP A 271 23.76 -21.00 17.08
C ASP A 271 24.43 -19.64 17.34
N LYS A 272 24.77 -18.89 16.28
CA LYS A 272 25.46 -17.59 16.37
C LYS A 272 24.77 -16.49 15.58
N VAL A 273 23.52 -16.22 15.93
CA VAL A 273 22.71 -15.17 15.31
C VAL A 273 22.71 -13.92 16.17
N TYR A 274 22.87 -12.77 15.53
CA TYR A 274 22.68 -11.45 16.14
C TYR A 274 21.30 -10.91 15.79
N LEU A 275 20.68 -10.22 16.75
CA LEU A 275 19.42 -9.49 16.59
C LEU A 275 19.50 -8.43 15.49
N GLY A 276 20.67 -7.81 15.30
CA GLY A 276 20.90 -6.89 14.22
C GLY A 276 22.26 -6.21 14.23
N ARG A 277 22.50 -5.41 13.19
CA ARG A 277 23.67 -4.54 13.02
C ARG A 277 23.36 -3.24 12.27
N PRO A 278 24.06 -2.12 12.55
CA PRO A 278 23.69 -0.82 12.01
C PRO A 278 24.20 -0.60 10.59
N TRP A 279 23.31 -0.72 9.59
CA TRP A 279 23.67 -0.35 8.22
C TRP A 279 23.98 1.16 8.10
N ARG A 280 23.30 1.98 8.92
CA ARG A 280 23.60 3.40 9.17
C ARG A 280 23.65 3.70 10.66
N ASP A 281 24.31 4.79 11.02
CA ASP A 281 24.76 5.03 12.39
C ASP A 281 23.59 5.27 13.37
N HIS A 282 22.47 5.82 12.89
CA HIS A 282 21.26 6.04 13.70
C HIS A 282 20.26 4.88 13.65
N ALA A 283 20.70 3.67 13.32
CA ALA A 283 19.83 2.50 13.24
C ALA A 283 19.01 2.28 14.51
N LYS A 284 17.70 2.03 14.37
CA LYS A 284 16.81 1.76 15.49
C LYS A 284 16.10 0.42 15.33
N THR A 285 16.18 -0.42 16.33
CA THR A 285 15.52 -1.73 16.36
C THR A 285 15.16 -2.10 17.79
N VAL A 286 13.90 -2.50 18.00
CA VAL A 286 13.40 -2.90 19.32
C VAL A 286 12.74 -4.27 19.24
N PHE A 287 13.09 -5.17 20.15
CA PHE A 287 12.39 -6.45 20.36
C PHE A 287 11.65 -6.42 21.69
N MET A 288 10.32 -6.53 21.65
CA MET A 288 9.45 -6.48 22.82
C MET A 288 8.61 -7.75 22.92
N ARG A 289 8.58 -8.37 24.12
CA ARG A 289 7.78 -9.58 24.40
C ARG A 289 8.04 -10.72 23.42
N CYS A 290 9.23 -10.78 22.85
CA CYS A 290 9.61 -11.80 21.89
C CYS A 290 10.13 -13.04 22.61
N GLU A 291 9.86 -14.22 22.07
CA GLU A 291 10.48 -15.47 22.50
C GLU A 291 11.72 -15.74 21.64
N MET A 292 12.90 -15.76 22.27
CA MET A 292 14.20 -15.90 21.62
C MET A 292 14.75 -17.32 21.80
N GLY A 293 14.91 -18.06 20.70
CA GLY A 293 15.60 -19.35 20.71
C GLY A 293 17.09 -19.23 21.08
N SER A 294 17.71 -20.35 21.44
CA SER A 294 19.08 -20.40 21.99
C SER A 294 20.17 -20.01 21.00
N HIS A 295 19.81 -19.82 19.72
CA HIS A 295 20.71 -19.40 18.66
C HIS A 295 21.07 -17.91 18.71
N VAL A 296 20.31 -17.11 19.45
CA VAL A 296 20.62 -15.68 19.63
C VAL A 296 21.83 -15.56 20.55
N GLN A 297 22.86 -14.89 20.05
CA GLN A 297 24.12 -14.66 20.78
C GLN A 297 23.86 -13.94 22.11
N PRO A 298 24.61 -14.28 23.19
CA PRO A 298 24.51 -13.56 24.46
C PRO A 298 24.74 -12.06 24.32
N THR A 299 25.66 -11.64 23.44
CA THR A 299 25.92 -10.21 23.14
C THR A 299 24.76 -9.51 22.44
N GLY A 300 23.89 -10.26 21.77
CA GLY A 300 22.67 -9.80 21.10
C GLY A 300 22.91 -9.02 19.80
N TRP A 301 23.80 -8.03 19.81
CA TRP A 301 23.96 -7.06 18.73
C TRP A 301 25.40 -6.97 18.24
N HIS A 302 25.58 -6.52 17.00
CA HIS A 302 26.90 -6.25 16.41
C HIS A 302 26.95 -4.81 15.92
N ASN A 303 28.06 -4.12 16.10
CA ASN A 303 28.22 -2.68 15.79
C ASN A 303 28.60 -2.41 14.32
N TRP A 304 28.56 -3.41 13.44
CA TRP A 304 29.04 -3.33 12.05
C TRP A 304 30.55 -3.01 11.95
N ASP A 305 31.37 -3.31 12.96
CA ASP A 305 32.76 -2.86 13.04
C ASP A 305 32.89 -1.32 13.02
N LYS A 306 31.86 -0.62 13.52
CA LYS A 306 31.79 0.84 13.67
C LYS A 306 31.56 1.22 15.14
N PRO A 307 32.63 1.36 15.94
CA PRO A 307 32.50 1.78 17.33
C PRO A 307 31.74 3.11 17.50
N GLU A 308 31.84 4.03 16.54
CA GLU A 308 31.13 5.31 16.54
C GLU A 308 29.61 5.17 16.43
N ALA A 309 29.11 4.09 15.83
CA ALA A 309 27.67 3.84 15.74
C ALA A 309 27.08 3.52 17.12
N GLU A 310 27.86 2.98 18.06
CA GLU A 310 27.42 2.63 19.41
C GLU A 310 26.85 3.82 20.19
N GLU A 311 27.31 5.04 19.86
CA GLU A 311 26.84 6.29 20.49
C GLU A 311 25.48 6.76 19.97
N THR A 312 25.07 6.31 18.78
CA THR A 312 23.95 6.88 18.02
C THR A 312 22.83 5.89 17.70
N VAL A 313 23.11 4.59 17.69
CA VAL A 313 22.11 3.54 17.52
C VAL A 313 21.12 3.49 18.68
N PHE A 314 19.91 3.02 18.40
CA PHE A 314 18.93 2.67 19.43
C PHE A 314 18.55 1.21 19.27
N TYR A 315 19.29 0.32 19.94
CA TYR A 315 18.96 -1.09 20.03
C TYR A 315 18.48 -1.43 21.42
N ALA A 316 17.24 -1.92 21.50
CA ALA A 316 16.59 -2.13 22.77
C ALA A 316 15.75 -3.41 22.84
N GLU A 317 15.58 -3.92 24.05
CA GLU A 317 14.78 -5.08 24.37
C GLU A 317 13.79 -4.77 25.52
N TYR A 318 12.64 -5.42 25.55
CA TYR A 318 11.66 -5.29 26.64
C TYR A 318 10.90 -6.59 26.86
N GLU A 319 10.95 -7.15 28.08
CA GLU A 319 10.19 -8.35 28.48
C GLU A 319 10.29 -9.53 27.48
N ASN A 320 11.42 -9.68 26.82
CA ASN A 320 11.68 -10.87 26.01
C ASN A 320 11.85 -12.11 26.90
N SER A 321 11.76 -13.28 26.30
CA SER A 321 11.85 -14.56 27.00
C SER A 321 12.59 -15.60 26.15
N GLY A 322 12.73 -16.81 26.67
CA GLY A 322 13.41 -17.91 25.99
C GLY A 322 14.94 -17.93 26.21
N PRO A 323 15.61 -19.01 25.82
CA PRO A 323 17.02 -19.24 26.12
C PRO A 323 18.01 -18.26 25.45
N GLY A 324 17.61 -17.60 24.36
CA GLY A 324 18.42 -16.55 23.70
C GLY A 324 18.33 -15.18 24.37
N TYR A 325 17.40 -14.99 25.30
CA TYR A 325 17.26 -13.74 26.04
C TYR A 325 18.21 -13.71 27.25
N GLN A 326 19.37 -13.07 27.07
CA GLN A 326 20.41 -12.94 28.09
C GLN A 326 20.77 -11.46 28.32
N PRO A 327 19.85 -10.65 28.90
CA PRO A 327 20.00 -9.19 28.97
C PRO A 327 21.27 -8.73 29.71
N MET A 328 21.76 -9.52 30.67
CA MET A 328 22.98 -9.20 31.43
C MET A 328 24.29 -9.43 30.66
N MET A 329 24.23 -10.15 29.53
CA MET A 329 25.37 -10.47 28.67
C MET A 329 25.40 -9.64 27.39
N ARG A 330 24.40 -8.77 27.20
CA ARG A 330 24.31 -7.92 26.03
C ARG A 330 25.47 -6.93 25.97
N VAL A 331 25.79 -6.48 24.77
CA VAL A 331 26.70 -5.34 24.58
C VAL A 331 26.23 -4.14 25.41
N ASN A 332 27.19 -3.42 25.99
CA ASN A 332 26.94 -2.33 26.95
C ASN A 332 26.21 -1.11 26.35
N TRP A 333 26.25 -0.95 25.02
CA TRP A 333 25.57 0.11 24.27
C TRP A 333 24.15 -0.25 23.85
N SER A 334 23.70 -1.49 24.09
CA SER A 334 22.28 -1.85 23.96
C SER A 334 21.50 -1.48 25.22
N ARG A 335 20.17 -1.42 25.11
CA ARG A 335 19.29 -0.96 26.20
C ARG A 335 18.24 -2.01 26.56
N GLN A 336 17.89 -2.06 27.83
CA GLN A 336 16.65 -2.67 28.28
C GLN A 336 15.67 -1.54 28.57
N LEU A 337 14.51 -1.54 27.90
CA LEU A 337 13.52 -0.49 28.11
C LEU A 337 12.92 -0.60 29.51
N SER A 338 12.63 0.55 30.13
CA SER A 338 11.76 0.56 31.30
C SER A 338 10.30 0.32 30.91
N PHE A 339 9.44 0.03 31.88
CA PHE A 339 8.00 -0.05 31.67
C PHE A 339 7.43 1.23 31.02
N GLU A 340 7.86 2.41 31.50
CA GLU A 340 7.40 3.71 31.01
C GLU A 340 7.89 4.00 29.58
N GLU A 341 9.09 3.55 29.22
CA GLU A 341 9.60 3.63 27.86
C GLU A 341 8.83 2.68 26.93
N ALA A 342 8.62 1.44 27.37
CA ALA A 342 7.86 0.44 26.63
C ALA A 342 6.41 0.85 26.36
N GLN A 343 5.78 1.58 27.29
CA GLN A 343 4.43 2.14 27.09
C GLN A 343 4.33 3.15 25.94
N LYS A 344 5.45 3.73 25.49
CA LYS A 344 5.47 4.62 24.32
C LYS A 344 5.44 3.84 23.01
N TYR A 345 5.88 2.58 23.01
CA TYR A 345 5.85 1.69 21.84
C TYR A 345 4.45 1.08 21.68
N THR A 346 3.52 1.90 21.18
CA THR A 346 2.22 1.46 20.68
C THR A 346 2.17 1.65 19.17
N ILE A 347 1.36 0.86 18.48
CA ILE A 347 1.15 1.00 17.03
C ILE A 347 0.79 2.45 16.68
N GLY A 348 -0.14 3.07 17.43
CA GLY A 348 -0.55 4.45 17.20
C GLY A 348 0.58 5.47 17.33
N ASN A 349 1.49 5.32 18.31
CA ASN A 349 2.63 6.23 18.44
C ASN A 349 3.69 5.96 17.37
N VAL A 350 4.05 4.69 17.16
CA VAL A 350 5.08 4.28 16.19
C VAL A 350 4.71 4.70 14.78
N PHE A 351 3.43 4.64 14.45
CA PHE A 351 2.91 4.99 13.13
C PHE A 351 2.26 6.37 13.04
N ASP A 352 2.52 7.25 14.01
CA ASP A 352 2.04 8.64 14.00
C ASP A 352 0.52 8.74 13.70
N GLY A 353 -0.26 8.03 14.51
CA GLY A 353 -1.72 7.95 14.46
C GLY A 353 -2.30 7.00 13.42
N TRP A 354 -1.51 6.43 12.51
CA TRP A 354 -2.03 5.42 11.57
C TRP A 354 -2.26 4.08 12.27
N MET A 355 -3.48 3.57 12.18
CA MET A 355 -3.86 2.25 12.65
C MET A 355 -4.03 1.29 11.46
N PRO A 356 -3.17 0.27 11.32
CA PRO A 356 -3.32 -0.75 10.29
C PRO A 356 -4.57 -1.63 10.55
N PRO A 357 -5.08 -2.34 9.53
CA PRO A 357 -6.26 -3.18 9.66
C PRO A 357 -5.97 -4.47 10.46
N MET A 358 -5.99 -4.40 11.79
CA MET A 358 -5.54 -5.51 12.66
C MET A 358 -6.35 -6.81 12.59
N ASN A 359 -7.58 -6.80 12.02
CA ASN A 359 -8.55 -7.90 12.12
C ASN A 359 -9.36 -8.16 10.82
N GLU A 360 -8.80 -7.87 9.64
CA GLU A 360 -9.50 -8.02 8.33
C GLU A 360 -9.19 -9.31 7.57
#